data_AF-A0A3M2TFP5-F1
#
_entry.id   AF-A0A3M2TFP5-F1
#
_cell.length_a   1.000
_cell.length_b   1.000
_cell.length_c   1.000
_cell.angle_alpha   90.00
_cell.angle_beta   90.00
_cell.angle_gamma   90.00
#
_symmetry.space_group_name_H-M   'P 1'
#
loop_
_entity.id
_entity.type
_entity.pdbx_description
1 polymer ?
#
loop_
_entity_poly.entity_id
_entity_poly.type
_entity_poly.pdbx_seq_one_letter_code
_entity_poly.pdbx_strand_id
1 'polypeptide(L)'
;MIPSRQLLSSLFSSLSRHPHWSLTRTLHSDNPADIQGQLRGTASFTPLRQNPANADCGLVYREDGEMPNTLGVGAGMPGLRWSKKYIWRLSEGKISVWFAKVAREKAADSGDGQGNVQEADYLFHEFEFDGSVSEDPTGKHTGTDDPLVTPPQPPLNFSDNTTVFTARGKHLCINDMYRTAYAFRVDRGTGEVLSWSSRHVVKGPKKNQDIVNIYQLEG
;
A
#
# COMPACT_ATOMS: atom_id res chain seq x y z
N MET A 1 17.27 -0.18 -8.71
CA MET A 1 17.14 0.15 -10.14
C MET A 1 15.89 0.99 -10.30
N ILE A 2 15.99 2.16 -10.95
CA ILE A 2 14.82 3.00 -11.21
C ILE A 2 14.02 2.38 -12.39
N PRO A 3 12.70 2.17 -12.26
CA PRO A 3 11.88 1.72 -13.39
C PRO A 3 11.79 2.84 -14.44
N SER A 4 11.83 2.47 -15.73
CA SER A 4 11.51 3.41 -16.80
C SER A 4 10.04 3.85 -16.71
N ARG A 5 9.67 4.99 -17.30
CA ARG A 5 8.27 5.47 -17.31
C ARG A 5 7.31 4.41 -17.86
N GLN A 6 7.69 3.75 -18.96
CA GLN A 6 6.89 2.67 -19.56
C GLN A 6 6.75 1.49 -18.60
N LEU A 7 7.84 1.07 -17.96
CA LEU A 7 7.81 -0.03 -17.01
C LEU A 7 6.98 0.32 -15.77
N LEU A 8 7.04 1.56 -15.29
CA LEU A 8 6.24 2.04 -14.19
C LEU A 8 4.75 2.03 -14.53
N SER A 9 4.38 2.46 -15.74
CA SER A 9 3.01 2.35 -16.24
C SER A 9 2.56 0.89 -16.31
N SER A 10 3.37 -0.01 -16.86
CA SER A 10 3.06 -1.44 -16.93
C SER A 10 2.90 -2.07 -15.53
N LEU A 11 3.81 -1.77 -14.61
CA LEU A 11 3.74 -2.20 -13.22
C LEU A 11 2.43 -1.73 -12.58
N PHE A 12 2.14 -0.43 -12.66
CA PHE A 12 0.95 0.16 -12.05
C PHE A 12 -0.34 -0.45 -12.59
N SER A 13 -0.48 -0.54 -13.92
CA SER A 13 -1.66 -1.14 -14.56
C SER A 13 -1.77 -2.65 -14.31
N SER A 14 -0.67 -3.35 -14.04
CA SER A 14 -0.70 -4.79 -13.74
C SER A 14 -1.35 -5.11 -12.41
N LEU A 15 -1.24 -4.21 -11.42
CA LEU A 15 -1.81 -4.41 -10.08
C LEU A 15 -3.32 -4.66 -10.12
N SER A 16 -4.03 -4.04 -11.07
CA SER A 16 -5.48 -4.17 -11.24
C SER A 16 -5.93 -5.24 -12.23
N ARG A 17 -5.01 -5.95 -12.91
CA ARG A 17 -5.37 -7.07 -13.79
C ARG A 17 -5.76 -8.32 -13.00
N HIS A 18 -5.26 -8.44 -11.78
CA HIS A 18 -5.58 -9.54 -10.89
C HIS A 18 -6.69 -9.11 -9.92
N PRO A 19 -7.79 -9.90 -9.81
CA PRO A 19 -8.95 -9.47 -9.03
C PRO A 19 -8.66 -9.46 -7.52
N HIS A 20 -7.82 -10.40 -7.04
CA HIS A 20 -7.52 -10.55 -5.61
C HIS A 20 -6.07 -10.98 -5.38
N TRP A 21 -5.48 -10.44 -4.33
CA TRP A 21 -4.19 -10.80 -3.77
C TRP A 21 -4.41 -11.42 -2.40
N SER A 22 -3.87 -12.61 -2.14
CA SER A 22 -3.81 -13.15 -0.78
C SER A 22 -2.84 -12.32 0.05
N LEU A 23 -3.26 -11.87 1.23
CA LEU A 23 -2.50 -11.02 2.14
C LEU A 23 -2.19 -11.78 3.43
N THR A 24 -0.90 -11.92 3.74
CA THR A 24 -0.43 -12.27 5.09
C THR A 24 0.21 -11.04 5.73
N ARG A 25 -0.33 -10.62 6.87
CA ARG A 25 0.12 -9.46 7.64
C ARG A 25 0.71 -9.93 8.95
N THR A 26 1.89 -9.42 9.30
CA THR A 26 2.51 -9.63 10.62
C THR A 26 2.59 -8.30 11.33
N LEU A 27 2.00 -8.23 12.52
CA LEU A 27 1.94 -7.06 13.37
C LEU A 27 2.88 -7.23 14.57
N HIS A 28 3.72 -6.22 14.80
CA HIS A 28 4.50 -6.07 16.00
C HIS A 28 4.31 -4.67 16.56
N SER A 29 4.00 -4.54 17.84
CA SER A 29 3.97 -3.27 18.55
C SER A 29 4.69 -3.38 19.89
N ASP A 30 5.38 -2.32 20.31
CA ASP A 30 5.94 -2.25 21.66
C ASP A 30 4.84 -2.11 22.73
N ASN A 31 3.63 -1.67 22.34
CA ASN A 31 2.49 -1.63 23.24
C ASN A 31 1.84 -3.02 23.27
N PRO A 32 1.87 -3.73 24.41
CA PRO A 32 1.29 -5.08 24.51
C PRO A 32 -0.25 -5.07 24.40
N ALA A 33 -0.91 -3.91 24.55
CA ALA A 33 -2.34 -3.78 24.35
C ALA A 33 -2.75 -3.65 22.86
N ASP A 34 -1.79 -3.41 21.96
CA ASP A 34 -2.06 -3.40 20.53
C ASP A 34 -2.16 -4.83 19.99
N ILE A 35 -2.75 -4.98 18.80
CA ILE A 35 -2.86 -6.27 18.12
C ILE A 35 -1.46 -6.73 17.69
N GLN A 36 -1.14 -7.98 18.01
CA GLN A 36 0.14 -8.63 17.72
C GLN A 36 -0.06 -9.88 16.85
N GLY A 37 0.98 -10.28 16.15
CA GLY A 37 1.03 -11.57 15.46
C GLY A 37 0.49 -11.52 14.03
N GLN A 38 0.12 -12.69 13.51
CA GLN A 38 -0.22 -12.86 12.10
C GLN A 38 -1.73 -12.73 11.85
N LEU A 39 -2.07 -11.94 10.83
CA LEU A 39 -3.41 -11.80 10.26
C LEU A 39 -3.41 -12.27 8.81
N ARG A 40 -4.57 -12.72 8.34
CA ARG A 40 -4.81 -13.09 6.94
C ARG A 40 -5.97 -12.29 6.38
N GLY A 41 -5.90 -12.00 5.08
CA GLY A 41 -6.91 -11.26 4.37
C GLY A 41 -6.67 -11.31 2.87
N THR A 42 -7.35 -10.41 2.16
CA THR A 42 -7.15 -10.18 0.74
C THR A 42 -6.87 -8.71 0.49
N ALA A 43 -6.28 -8.42 -0.66
CA ALA A 43 -6.16 -7.07 -1.19
C ALA A 43 -6.62 -7.02 -2.66
N SER A 44 -7.09 -5.86 -3.09
CA SER A 44 -7.53 -5.64 -4.48
C SER A 44 -7.17 -4.23 -4.95
N PHE A 45 -7.03 -4.11 -6.27
CA PHE A 45 -6.85 -2.84 -6.95
C PHE A 45 -7.95 -2.68 -8.00
N THR A 46 -8.85 -1.73 -7.80
CA THR A 46 -9.93 -1.43 -8.76
C THR A 46 -9.62 -0.12 -9.48
N PRO A 47 -9.65 -0.07 -10.82
CA PRO A 47 -9.52 1.19 -11.54
C PRO A 47 -10.55 2.22 -11.08
N LEU A 48 -10.07 3.42 -10.76
CA LEU A 48 -10.95 4.53 -10.46
C LEU A 48 -11.65 4.95 -11.75
N ARG A 49 -12.99 5.06 -11.76
CA ARG A 49 -13.71 5.61 -12.91
C ARG A 49 -13.22 7.05 -13.14
N GLN A 50 -12.50 7.26 -14.23
CA GLN A 50 -11.92 8.56 -14.56
C GLN A 50 -12.96 9.45 -15.22
N ASN A 51 -12.90 10.74 -14.91
CA ASN A 51 -13.40 11.78 -15.79
C ASN A 51 -12.42 11.87 -16.98
N PRO A 52 -12.88 11.79 -18.25
CA PRO A 52 -12.01 11.79 -19.44
C PRO A 52 -11.07 13.01 -19.57
N ALA A 53 -11.24 14.05 -18.75
CA ALA A 53 -10.36 15.22 -18.71
C ALA A 53 -9.01 15.02 -17.97
N ASN A 54 -8.84 13.97 -17.16
CA ASN A 54 -7.60 13.76 -16.39
C ASN A 54 -6.75 12.62 -16.97
N ALA A 55 -5.49 12.92 -17.30
CA ALA A 55 -4.49 11.97 -17.76
C ALA A 55 -3.94 11.04 -16.65
N ASP A 56 -4.37 11.24 -15.40
CA ASP A 56 -3.88 10.51 -14.23
C ASP A 56 -4.56 9.14 -14.07
N CYS A 57 -3.79 8.05 -14.11
CA CYS A 57 -4.28 6.70 -13.81
C CYS A 57 -4.45 6.50 -12.30
N GLY A 58 -5.68 6.26 -11.84
CA GLY A 58 -6.00 6.03 -10.43
C GLY A 58 -6.47 4.61 -10.15
N LEU A 59 -6.04 4.02 -9.04
CA LEU A 59 -6.52 2.75 -8.51
C LEU A 59 -7.04 2.93 -7.09
N VAL A 60 -8.19 2.34 -6.78
CA VAL A 60 -8.65 2.13 -5.40
C VAL A 60 -7.97 0.86 -4.90
N TYR A 61 -7.10 1.03 -3.91
CA TYR A 61 -6.48 -0.07 -3.19
C TYR A 61 -7.30 -0.38 -1.93
N ARG A 62 -7.69 -1.64 -1.76
CA ARG A 62 -8.45 -2.11 -0.60
C ARG A 62 -7.80 -3.36 -0.02
N GLU A 63 -7.84 -3.46 1.30
CA GLU A 63 -7.58 -4.70 2.01
C GLU A 63 -8.76 -5.03 2.92
N ASP A 64 -9.05 -6.32 3.09
CA ASP A 64 -10.04 -6.82 4.03
C ASP A 64 -9.54 -8.13 4.65
N GLY A 65 -9.90 -8.37 5.91
CA GLY A 65 -9.63 -9.65 6.56
C GLY A 65 -10.34 -9.78 7.90
N GLU A 66 -10.10 -10.90 8.56
CA GLU A 66 -10.70 -11.24 9.86
C GLU A 66 -9.60 -11.40 10.92
N MET A 67 -9.89 -10.91 12.13
CA MET A 67 -9.02 -11.09 13.28
C MET A 67 -9.14 -12.54 13.78
N PRO A 68 -8.02 -13.19 14.13
CA PRO A 68 -8.04 -14.46 14.85
C PRO A 68 -8.89 -14.32 16.11
N ASN A 69 -9.81 -15.26 16.32
CA ASN A 69 -10.70 -15.27 17.48
C ASN A 69 -9.93 -15.72 18.74
N THR A 70 -9.02 -14.89 19.25
CA THR A 70 -8.12 -15.23 20.38
C THR A 70 -8.67 -14.84 21.74
N LEU A 71 -9.81 -14.15 21.79
CA LEU A 71 -10.54 -13.85 23.02
C LEU A 71 -11.84 -14.63 22.97
N GLY A 72 -12.06 -15.54 23.92
CA GLY A 72 -13.16 -16.51 24.00
C GLY A 72 -14.58 -15.93 24.11
N VAL A 73 -14.95 -15.01 23.24
CA VAL A 73 -16.30 -14.47 23.09
C VAL A 73 -17.06 -15.40 22.15
N GLY A 74 -17.50 -16.54 22.69
CA GLY A 74 -18.60 -17.37 22.20
C GLY A 74 -18.46 -17.96 20.78
N ALA A 75 -18.51 -19.29 20.70
CA ALA A 75 -18.83 -19.97 19.44
C ALA A 75 -20.14 -19.38 18.86
N GLY A 76 -20.04 -18.61 17.77
CA GLY A 76 -21.21 -18.02 17.08
C GLY A 76 -21.15 -16.52 16.78
N MET A 77 -20.18 -15.76 17.30
CA MET A 77 -20.00 -14.34 16.93
C MET A 77 -19.06 -14.22 15.71
N PRO A 78 -19.40 -13.44 14.65
CA PRO A 78 -18.47 -13.15 13.57
C PRO A 78 -17.19 -12.52 14.12
N GLY A 79 -16.02 -13.00 13.70
CA GLY A 79 -14.74 -12.42 14.11
C GLY A 79 -14.65 -10.94 13.75
N LEU A 80 -13.91 -10.15 14.54
CA LEU A 80 -13.70 -8.74 14.25
C LEU A 80 -13.06 -8.58 12.87
N ARG A 81 -13.71 -7.85 11.97
CA ARG A 81 -13.19 -7.56 10.63
C ARG A 81 -12.28 -6.34 10.66
N TRP A 82 -11.23 -6.39 9.86
CA TRP A 82 -10.38 -5.23 9.60
C TRP A 82 -10.40 -4.91 8.10
N SER A 83 -10.32 -3.62 7.78
CA SER A 83 -10.24 -3.16 6.40
C SER A 83 -9.33 -1.95 6.29
N LYS A 84 -8.75 -1.75 5.10
CA LYS A 84 -7.88 -0.62 4.77
C LYS A 84 -8.21 -0.13 3.36
N LYS A 85 -8.17 1.17 3.14
CA LYS A 85 -8.48 1.76 1.82
C LYS A 85 -7.58 2.96 1.53
N TYR A 86 -6.98 2.98 0.35
CA TYR A 86 -6.21 4.12 -0.18
C TYR A 86 -6.50 4.32 -1.66
N ILE A 87 -6.13 5.50 -2.18
CA ILE A 87 -6.10 5.77 -3.62
C ILE A 87 -4.64 5.82 -4.06
N TRP A 88 -4.26 4.96 -5.00
CA TRP A 88 -2.95 5.00 -5.65
C TRP A 88 -3.10 5.74 -6.98
N ARG A 89 -2.16 6.62 -7.31
CA ARG A 89 -2.17 7.38 -8.55
C ARG A 89 -0.84 7.27 -9.25
N LEU A 90 -0.87 7.11 -10.56
CA LEU A 90 0.26 7.30 -11.45
C LEU A 90 0.06 8.61 -12.21
N SER A 91 0.94 9.57 -11.97
CA SER A 91 0.97 10.86 -12.66
C SER A 91 2.43 11.26 -12.90
N GLU A 92 2.73 11.82 -14.08
CA GLU A 92 4.08 12.31 -14.43
C GLU A 92 5.23 11.31 -14.21
N GLY A 93 4.96 10.00 -14.29
CA GLY A 93 5.98 8.97 -14.04
C GLY A 93 6.31 8.76 -12.55
N LYS A 94 5.40 9.14 -11.65
CA LYS A 94 5.48 8.95 -10.20
C LYS A 94 4.25 8.22 -9.69
N ILE A 95 4.44 7.34 -8.70
CA ILE A 95 3.34 6.71 -7.97
C ILE A 95 3.16 7.43 -6.65
N SER A 96 1.94 7.85 -6.35
CA SER A 96 1.57 8.46 -5.07
C SER A 96 0.42 7.70 -4.40
N VAL A 97 0.46 7.65 -3.08
CA VAL A 97 -0.56 7.02 -2.23
C VAL A 97 -1.28 8.09 -1.45
N TRP A 98 -2.61 8.06 -1.48
CA TRP A 98 -3.48 9.07 -0.89
C TRP A 98 -4.46 8.40 0.08
N PHE A 99 -4.76 9.10 1.18
CA PHE A 99 -5.89 8.73 2.01
C PHE A 99 -7.18 8.83 1.20
N ALA A 100 -8.06 7.84 1.34
CA ALA A 100 -9.36 7.86 0.68
C ALA A 100 -10.38 8.54 1.60
N LYS A 101 -11.25 9.40 1.05
CA LYS A 101 -12.35 10.00 1.80
C LYS A 101 -13.26 8.91 2.35
N VAL A 102 -13.66 9.10 3.61
CA VAL A 102 -14.71 8.30 4.23
C VAL A 102 -16.04 8.84 3.71
N ALA A 103 -16.83 8.00 3.04
CA ALA A 103 -18.16 8.40 2.62
C ALA A 103 -18.96 8.77 3.87
N ARG A 104 -19.36 10.03 4.01
CA ARG A 104 -20.33 10.42 5.05
C ARG A 104 -21.66 9.79 4.67
N GLU A 105 -22.32 9.11 5.61
CA GLU A 105 -23.59 8.39 5.43
C GLU A 105 -24.78 9.26 4.93
N LYS A 106 -24.60 10.57 4.73
CA LYS A 106 -25.66 11.48 4.25
C LYS A 106 -25.70 11.61 2.72
N ALA A 107 -25.78 10.49 2.01
CA ALA A 107 -26.05 10.47 0.57
C ALA A 107 -27.30 9.62 0.23
N ALA A 108 -28.29 9.63 1.12
CA ALA A 108 -29.55 8.91 0.92
C ALA A 108 -30.66 9.74 0.26
N ASP A 109 -30.38 10.94 -0.27
CA ASP A 109 -31.45 11.78 -0.84
C ASP A 109 -31.06 12.60 -2.08
N SER A 110 -30.21 12.03 -2.93
CA SER A 110 -30.02 12.57 -4.29
C SER A 110 -30.17 11.40 -5.25
N GLY A 111 -31.37 11.28 -5.81
CA GLY A 111 -31.81 10.20 -6.71
C GLY A 111 -31.10 10.13 -8.07
N ASP A 112 -29.86 10.61 -8.17
CA ASP A 112 -29.03 10.40 -9.34
C ASP A 112 -28.12 9.22 -9.07
N GLY A 113 -28.24 8.17 -9.87
CA GLY A 113 -27.50 6.90 -9.80
C GLY A 113 -25.97 7.01 -10.01
N GLN A 114 -25.36 8.11 -9.60
CA GLN A 114 -23.92 8.32 -9.53
C GLN A 114 -23.38 7.62 -8.27
N GLY A 115 -23.28 6.29 -8.33
CA GLY A 115 -22.78 5.46 -7.24
C GLY A 115 -21.48 6.01 -6.63
N ASN A 116 -21.50 6.22 -5.30
CA ASN A 116 -20.41 6.57 -4.39
C ASN A 116 -19.02 6.71 -5.06
N VAL A 117 -18.73 7.90 -5.59
CA VAL A 117 -17.45 8.20 -6.23
C VAL A 117 -16.37 8.13 -5.15
N GLN A 118 -15.44 7.18 -5.28
CA GLN A 118 -14.31 7.07 -4.37
C GLN A 118 -13.37 8.26 -4.62
N GLU A 119 -13.13 9.07 -3.60
CA GLU A 119 -12.32 10.29 -3.73
C GLU A 119 -11.07 10.21 -2.85
N ALA A 120 -9.96 10.79 -3.34
CA ALA A 120 -8.78 11.03 -2.51
C ALA A 120 -9.03 12.24 -1.61
N ASP A 121 -8.45 12.19 -0.40
CA ASP A 121 -8.51 13.26 0.60
C ASP A 121 -7.20 14.07 0.56
N TYR A 122 -6.15 13.59 1.21
CA TYR A 122 -4.82 14.20 1.20
C TYR A 122 -3.72 13.16 0.94
N LEU A 123 -2.57 13.67 0.47
CA LEU A 123 -1.41 12.85 0.13
C LEU A 123 -0.87 12.16 1.38
N PHE A 124 -0.66 10.85 1.29
CA PHE A 124 0.10 10.12 2.30
C PHE A 124 1.58 10.22 1.97
N HIS A 125 2.02 9.61 0.87
CA HIS A 125 3.42 9.70 0.40
C HIS A 125 3.54 9.44 -1.10
N GLU A 126 4.69 9.80 -1.67
CA GLU A 126 5.12 9.43 -3.02
C GLU A 126 6.15 8.28 -2.95
N PHE A 127 6.22 7.47 -4.01
CA PHE A 127 7.21 6.40 -4.13
C PHE A 127 8.55 6.96 -4.59
N GLU A 128 9.57 6.78 -3.75
CA GLU A 128 10.98 6.96 -4.06
C GLU A 128 11.58 5.59 -4.40
N PHE A 129 11.84 5.33 -5.68
CA PHE A 129 12.42 4.05 -6.13
C PHE A 129 13.92 4.01 -5.91
N ASP A 130 14.46 2.85 -5.53
CA ASP A 130 15.90 2.69 -5.26
C ASP A 130 16.74 3.01 -6.50
N GLY A 131 17.40 4.16 -6.46
CA GLY A 131 18.19 4.77 -7.54
C GLY A 131 17.84 6.23 -7.80
N SER A 132 16.68 6.73 -7.37
CA SER A 132 16.31 8.14 -7.41
C SER A 132 16.86 8.89 -6.18
N VAL A 133 18.18 8.95 -6.03
CA VAL A 133 18.77 9.95 -5.12
C VAL A 133 18.97 11.20 -5.95
N SER A 134 18.03 12.13 -5.86
CA SER A 134 18.31 13.52 -6.22
C SER A 134 19.33 14.04 -5.21
N GLU A 135 20.60 14.07 -5.58
CA GLU A 135 21.59 14.88 -4.87
C GLU A 135 21.13 16.33 -4.91
N ASP A 136 20.66 16.85 -3.77
CA ASP A 136 20.45 18.28 -3.59
C ASP A 136 21.83 18.96 -3.62
N PRO A 137 22.14 19.82 -4.60
CA PRO A 137 23.44 20.49 -4.69
C PRO A 137 23.63 21.56 -3.61
N THR A 138 22.61 21.82 -2.79
CA THR A 138 22.71 22.70 -1.63
C THR A 138 22.83 21.86 -0.37
N GLY A 139 24.07 21.45 -0.06
CA GLY A 139 24.44 20.64 1.10
C GLY A 139 24.07 21.26 2.46
N LYS A 140 22.79 21.28 2.79
CA LYS A 140 22.28 21.20 4.16
C LYS A 140 21.86 19.75 4.39
N HIS A 141 22.85 18.89 4.62
CA HIS A 141 22.64 17.71 5.44
C HIS A 141 22.19 18.18 6.83
N THR A 142 20.87 18.27 7.03
CA THR A 142 20.31 18.18 8.37
C THR A 142 20.55 16.75 8.82
N GLY A 143 21.65 16.54 9.54
CA GLY A 143 21.96 15.25 10.13
C GLY A 143 20.82 14.79 11.04
N THR A 144 20.25 13.64 10.71
CA THR A 144 19.61 12.71 11.64
C THR A 144 19.65 11.34 10.99
N ASP A 145 20.12 10.32 11.71
CA ASP A 145 19.91 8.90 11.44
C ASP A 145 18.43 8.64 11.13
N ASP A 146 18.03 8.77 9.88
CA ASP A 146 16.72 8.35 9.42
C ASP A 146 16.82 6.86 9.09
N PRO A 147 16.33 5.95 9.96
CA PRO A 147 16.53 4.53 9.77
C PRO A 147 15.82 4.08 8.49
N LEU A 148 16.63 3.57 7.56
CA LEU A 148 16.14 3.02 6.31
C LEU A 148 15.21 1.83 6.59
N VAL A 149 13.95 1.92 6.14
CA VAL A 149 13.03 0.78 6.19
C VAL A 149 13.24 -0.06 4.92
N THR A 150 13.56 -1.33 5.12
CA THR A 150 13.70 -2.31 4.04
C THR A 150 12.43 -3.15 3.95
N PRO A 151 11.83 -3.30 2.75
CA PRO A 151 10.70 -4.18 2.55
C PRO A 151 11.16 -5.65 2.63
N PRO A 152 10.30 -6.60 3.06
CA PRO A 152 10.65 -8.00 2.98
C PRO A 152 10.73 -8.44 1.50
N GLN A 153 11.46 -9.51 1.21
CA GLN A 153 11.52 -10.05 -0.15
C GLN A 153 10.14 -10.56 -0.59
N PRO A 154 9.60 -10.13 -1.75
CA PRO A 154 8.35 -10.67 -2.27
C PRO A 154 8.50 -12.17 -2.58
N PRO A 155 7.45 -12.99 -2.36
CA PRO A 155 7.46 -14.42 -2.66
C PRO A 155 7.94 -14.71 -4.08
N LEU A 156 8.72 -15.79 -4.25
CA LEU A 156 9.08 -16.29 -5.56
C LEU A 156 7.87 -17.02 -6.14
N ASN A 157 7.33 -16.48 -7.23
CA ASN A 157 6.30 -17.14 -8.02
C ASN A 157 6.96 -17.63 -9.31
N PHE A 158 6.61 -18.86 -9.70
CA PHE A 158 7.03 -19.79 -10.77
C PHE A 158 7.84 -19.33 -12.02
N SER A 159 8.12 -18.04 -12.23
CA SER A 159 8.99 -17.52 -13.29
C SER A 159 10.41 -17.28 -12.77
N ASP A 160 11.39 -17.88 -13.45
CA ASP A 160 12.82 -17.64 -13.17
C ASP A 160 13.31 -16.29 -13.73
N ASN A 161 12.53 -15.64 -14.62
CA ASN A 161 12.93 -14.40 -15.31
C ASN A 161 12.30 -13.15 -14.67
N THR A 162 12.53 -12.96 -13.37
CA THR A 162 11.95 -11.84 -12.61
C THR A 162 12.98 -10.77 -12.24
N THR A 163 12.49 -9.59 -11.91
CA THR A 163 13.26 -8.52 -11.25
C THR A 163 12.46 -7.99 -10.06
N VAL A 164 13.14 -7.37 -9.09
CA VAL A 164 12.48 -6.77 -7.92
C VAL A 164 12.73 -5.26 -7.93
N PHE A 165 11.64 -4.49 -7.92
CA PHE A 165 11.68 -3.04 -7.74
C PHE A 165 11.31 -2.69 -6.31
N THR A 166 12.17 -1.92 -5.66
CA THR A 166 11.95 -1.41 -4.31
C THR A 166 11.63 0.07 -4.35
N ALA A 167 10.68 0.49 -3.53
CA ALA A 167 10.32 1.89 -3.35
C ALA A 167 10.09 2.21 -1.87
N ARG A 168 10.23 3.48 -1.50
CA ARG A 168 9.97 3.96 -0.14
C ARG A 168 9.10 5.21 -0.16
N GLY A 169 8.51 5.52 0.97
CA GLY A 169 7.82 6.78 1.20
C GLY A 169 7.70 7.04 2.70
N LYS A 170 7.55 8.31 3.07
CA LYS A 170 7.37 8.70 4.47
C LYS A 170 6.33 9.79 4.61
N HIS A 171 5.73 9.84 5.80
CA HIS A 171 4.71 10.83 6.14
C HIS A 171 4.77 11.11 7.64
N LEU A 172 4.96 12.37 8.03
CA LEU A 172 4.81 12.79 9.42
C LEU A 172 3.34 13.08 9.69
N CYS A 173 2.70 12.24 10.50
CA CYS A 173 1.34 12.50 10.97
C CYS A 173 1.39 12.97 12.41
N ILE A 174 1.19 14.27 12.62
CA ILE A 174 1.26 14.94 13.93
C ILE A 174 2.65 14.71 14.56
N ASN A 175 2.79 13.70 15.43
CA ASN A 175 4.03 13.36 16.14
C ASN A 175 4.55 11.95 15.80
N ASP A 176 3.91 11.26 14.88
CA ASP A 176 4.23 9.89 14.50
C ASP A 176 4.82 9.90 13.08
N MET A 177 6.05 9.43 12.94
CA MET A 177 6.71 9.26 11.65
C MET A 177 6.33 7.91 11.06
N TYR A 178 5.58 7.94 9.95
CA TYR A 178 5.22 6.76 9.17
C TYR A 178 6.25 6.57 8.07
N ARG A 179 6.91 5.41 8.05
CA ARG A 179 7.84 4.99 7.00
C ARG A 179 7.27 3.76 6.33
N THR A 180 7.20 3.80 5.02
CA THR A 180 6.75 2.65 4.24
C THR A 180 7.82 2.27 3.23
N ALA A 181 8.02 0.98 3.07
CA ALA A 181 8.79 0.41 1.98
C ALA A 181 7.96 -0.64 1.25
N TYR A 182 8.19 -0.74 -0.05
CA TYR A 182 7.52 -1.67 -0.97
C TYR A 182 8.55 -2.44 -1.76
N ALA A 183 8.24 -3.69 -2.08
CA ALA A 183 8.97 -4.45 -3.08
C ALA A 183 7.98 -5.12 -4.04
N PHE A 184 8.21 -4.98 -5.34
CA PHE A 184 7.39 -5.58 -6.40
C PHE A 184 8.26 -6.55 -7.19
N ARG A 185 7.87 -7.83 -7.20
CA ARG A 185 8.45 -8.81 -8.12
C ARG A 185 7.72 -8.71 -9.44
N VAL A 186 8.48 -8.42 -10.49
CA VAL A 186 7.96 -8.15 -11.82
C VAL A 186 8.56 -9.14 -12.82
N ASP A 187 7.73 -9.72 -13.67
CA ASP A 187 8.18 -10.48 -14.84
C ASP A 187 8.88 -9.56 -15.84
N ARG A 188 10.11 -9.88 -16.25
CA ARG A 188 10.90 -9.00 -17.12
C ARG A 188 10.37 -8.92 -18.55
N GLY A 189 9.65 -9.93 -19.02
CA GLY A 189 9.11 -9.99 -20.37
C GLY A 189 7.78 -9.23 -20.49
N THR A 190 6.90 -9.37 -19.50
CA THR A 190 5.54 -8.79 -19.56
C THR A 190 5.39 -7.50 -18.75
N GLY A 191 6.28 -7.25 -17.79
CA GLY A 191 6.11 -6.15 -16.82
C GLY A 191 5.02 -6.41 -15.79
N GLU A 192 4.55 -7.66 -15.66
CA GLU A 192 3.51 -8.04 -14.68
C GLU A 192 4.06 -8.17 -13.27
N VAL A 193 3.38 -7.56 -12.31
CA VAL A 193 3.62 -7.83 -10.90
C VAL A 193 3.12 -9.24 -10.58
N LEU A 194 4.03 -10.12 -10.17
CA LEU A 194 3.73 -11.51 -9.81
C LEU A 194 3.46 -11.66 -8.32
N SER A 195 4.14 -10.86 -7.51
CA SER A 195 3.98 -10.78 -6.06
C SER A 195 4.53 -9.45 -5.58
N TRP A 196 4.09 -8.99 -4.42
CA TRP A 196 4.63 -7.79 -3.82
C TRP A 196 4.56 -7.85 -2.30
N SER A 197 5.25 -6.93 -1.66
CA SER A 197 5.31 -6.83 -0.22
C SER A 197 5.41 -5.39 0.21
N SER A 198 5.03 -5.14 1.45
CA SER A 198 5.24 -3.84 2.09
C SER A 198 5.66 -4.00 3.54
N ARG A 199 6.39 -3.01 4.05
CA ARG A 199 6.68 -2.85 5.47
C ARG A 199 6.35 -1.44 5.89
N HIS A 200 5.56 -1.29 6.94
CA HIS A 200 5.24 0.00 7.54
C HIS A 200 5.83 0.05 8.95
N VAL A 201 6.68 1.03 9.20
CA VAL A 201 7.21 1.31 10.54
C VAL A 201 6.68 2.66 10.98
N VAL A 202 6.07 2.69 12.17
CA VAL A 202 5.57 3.91 12.80
C VAL A 202 6.36 4.15 14.07
N LYS A 203 7.00 5.32 14.17
CA LYS A 203 7.75 5.75 15.36
C LYS A 203 7.24 7.10 15.82
N GLY A 204 6.86 7.20 17.08
CA GLY A 204 6.47 8.43 17.75
C GLY A 204 6.49 8.27 19.27
N PRO A 205 6.18 9.32 20.03
CA PRO A 205 6.30 9.33 21.50
C PRO A 205 5.50 8.22 22.21
N LYS A 206 4.42 7.74 21.60
CA LYS A 206 3.51 6.73 22.15
C LYS A 206 3.26 5.56 21.19
N LYS A 207 3.93 5.54 20.04
CA LYS A 207 3.72 4.53 19.01
C LYS A 207 5.05 3.98 18.54
N ASN A 208 5.18 2.68 18.62
CA ASN A 208 6.23 1.94 17.95
C ASN A 208 5.62 0.68 17.37
N GLN A 209 5.36 0.71 16.07
CA GLN A 209 4.70 -0.38 15.35
C GLN A 209 5.51 -0.75 14.11
N ASP A 210 5.56 -2.04 13.82
CA ASP A 210 6.14 -2.63 12.63
C ASP A 210 5.13 -3.60 12.02
N ILE A 211 4.75 -3.32 10.78
CA ILE A 211 3.72 -4.05 10.04
C ILE A 211 4.35 -4.56 8.76
N VAL A 212 4.45 -5.87 8.63
CA VAL A 212 4.95 -6.54 7.43
C VAL A 212 3.80 -7.17 6.68
N ASN A 213 3.66 -6.87 5.39
CA ASN A 213 2.63 -7.43 4.53
C ASN A 213 3.28 -8.18 3.36
N ILE A 214 2.76 -9.37 3.08
CA ILE A 214 3.13 -10.20 1.94
C ILE A 214 1.88 -10.42 1.09
N TYR A 215 1.99 -10.11 -0.20
CA TYR A 215 0.91 -10.22 -1.17
C TYR A 215 1.31 -11.18 -2.29
N GLN A 216 0.46 -12.16 -2.56
CA GLN A 216 0.66 -13.16 -3.61
C GLN A 216 -0.64 -13.38 -4.36
N LEU A 217 -0.54 -13.74 -5.64
CA LEU A 217 -1.71 -14.15 -6.42
C LEU A 217 -2.33 -15.39 -5.76
N GLU A 218 -3.66 -15.42 -5.68
CA GLU A 218 -4.36 -16.67 -5.42
C GLU A 218 -4.15 -17.59 -6.63
N GLY A 219 -3.64 -18.79 -6.37
CA GLY A 219 -3.41 -19.82 -7.39
C GLY A 219 -4.68 -20.53 -7.82
#